data_AF-A0A8D7B231-F1
#
_entry.id   AF-A0A8D7B231-F1
#
_cell.length_a   1.000
_cell.length_b   1.000
_cell.length_c   1.000
_cell.angle_alpha   90.00
_cell.angle_beta   90.00
_cell.angle_gamma   90.00
#
_symmetry.space_group_name_H-M   'P 1'
#
loop_
_entity.id
_entity.type
_entity.pdbx_description
1 polymer ?
#
loop_
_entity_poly.entity_id
_entity_poly.type
_entity_poly.pdbx_seq_one_letter_code
_entity_poly.pdbx_strand_id
1 'polypeptide(L)'
;MLDMYDFENDIWLCHSFQGQCYNFTAFEPAINTLKEVEEFLTENPLEIVTIIIEEYVRAPKGLTKLFTDAGLVKFWYPISEIPMNGMDWPSVTDMVAKNHRLLVFTSDASKEANEGIVYQRRYMAENENVSS
;
A
#
# COMPACT_ATOMS: atom_id res chain seq x y z
N MET A 1 -1.60 -0.71 8.20
CA MET A 1 -2.61 0.06 7.44
C MET A 1 -2.21 1.52 7.56
N LEU A 2 -2.26 2.26 6.45
CA LEU A 2 -1.82 3.65 6.35
C LEU A 2 -2.92 4.45 5.67
N ASP A 3 -3.37 5.52 6.31
CA ASP A 3 -4.39 6.40 5.76
C ASP A 3 -3.68 7.54 5.03
N MET A 4 -3.82 7.60 3.71
CA MET A 4 -3.05 8.50 2.86
C MET A 4 -3.94 9.54 2.20
N TYR A 5 -3.60 10.82 2.39
CA TYR A 5 -4.38 11.97 1.92
C TYR A 5 -3.52 12.93 1.10
N ASP A 6 -4.13 13.61 0.13
CA ASP A 6 -3.56 14.85 -0.41
C ASP A 6 -3.60 15.93 0.68
N PHE A 7 -2.44 16.50 1.02
CA PHE A 7 -2.34 17.58 2.01
C PHE A 7 -1.08 18.42 1.79
N GLU A 8 -1.19 19.75 1.90
CA GLU A 8 -0.08 20.69 1.69
C GLU A 8 0.73 20.50 0.38
N ASN A 9 0.05 20.11 -0.71
CA ASN A 9 0.64 19.78 -2.01
C ASN A 9 1.56 18.53 -2.02
N ASP A 10 1.40 17.65 -1.03
CA ASP A 10 2.08 16.35 -0.95
C ASP A 10 1.10 15.26 -0.45
N ILE A 11 1.59 14.04 -0.26
CA ILE A 11 0.82 12.93 0.31
C ILE A 11 1.24 12.71 1.76
N TRP A 12 0.27 12.74 2.66
CA TRP A 12 0.48 12.67 4.10
C TRP A 12 -0.21 11.47 4.71
N LEU A 13 0.41 10.95 5.78
CA LEU A 13 -0.27 10.10 6.73
C LEU A 13 -1.17 10.96 7.62
N CYS A 14 -2.44 10.60 7.67
CA CYS A 14 -3.44 11.41 8.35
C CYS A 14 -4.62 10.53 8.74
N HIS A 15 -5.10 10.62 9.98
CA HIS A 15 -6.34 9.91 10.37
C HIS A 15 -7.44 10.93 10.63
N SER A 16 -8.36 11.05 9.68
CA SER A 16 -9.30 12.19 9.62
C SER A 16 -10.71 11.78 9.21
N PHE A 17 -11.58 12.77 9.01
CA PHE A 17 -12.98 12.60 8.64
C PHE A 17 -13.30 13.30 7.32
N GLN A 18 -14.39 12.88 6.68
CA GLN A 18 -14.91 13.45 5.41
C GLN A 18 -13.92 13.39 4.23
N GLY A 19 -12.91 12.52 4.30
CA GLY A 19 -11.91 12.38 3.23
C GLY A 19 -11.01 13.62 3.05
N GLN A 20 -10.84 14.42 4.10
CA GLN A 20 -9.94 15.58 4.11
C GLN A 20 -8.97 15.50 5.26
N CYS A 21 -7.71 15.85 5.02
CA CYS A 21 -6.72 16.01 6.08
C CYS A 21 -6.68 17.45 6.59
N TYR A 22 -6.50 17.64 7.89
CA TYR A 22 -6.37 18.93 8.54
C TYR A 22 -5.04 19.03 9.29
N ASN A 23 -4.58 20.24 9.58
CA ASN A 23 -3.34 20.48 10.35
C ASN A 23 -3.28 19.71 11.68
N PHE A 24 -4.42 19.52 12.37
CA PHE A 24 -4.47 18.86 13.66
C PHE A 24 -4.61 17.33 13.58
N THR A 25 -4.88 16.79 12.38
CA THR A 25 -4.97 15.34 12.12
C THR A 25 -3.79 14.82 11.30
N ALA A 26 -3.04 15.72 10.65
CA ALA A 26 -1.83 15.40 9.92
C ALA A 26 -0.75 14.87 10.87
N PHE A 27 -0.16 13.72 10.52
CA PHE A 27 0.94 13.14 11.28
C PHE A 27 2.28 13.53 10.64
N GLU A 28 2.56 13.05 9.43
CA GLU A 28 3.77 13.39 8.68
C GLU A 28 3.61 13.12 7.17
N PRO A 29 4.52 13.63 6.31
CA PRO A 29 4.58 13.22 4.91
C PRO A 29 4.82 11.72 4.77
N ALA A 30 4.00 11.04 3.96
CA ALA A 30 4.02 9.58 3.82
C ALA A 30 5.36 9.04 3.28
N ILE A 31 6.12 9.87 2.57
CA ILE A 31 7.44 9.52 2.04
C ILE A 31 8.43 9.12 3.15
N ASN A 32 8.32 9.69 4.36
CA ASN A 32 9.21 9.36 5.47
C ASN A 32 9.01 7.91 5.91
N THR A 33 7.77 7.54 6.25
CA THR A 33 7.41 6.17 6.64
C THR A 33 7.73 5.16 5.55
N LEU A 34 7.50 5.50 4.27
CA LEU A 34 7.83 4.58 3.17
C LEU A 34 9.34 4.39 2.97
N LYS A 35 10.17 5.37 3.30
CA LYS A 35 11.63 5.20 3.33
C LYS A 35 12.07 4.29 4.48
N GLU A 36 11.42 4.35 5.64
CA GLU A 36 11.68 3.39 6.73
C GLU A 36 11.33 1.96 6.30
N VAL A 37 10.25 1.76 5.54
CA VAL A 37 9.90 0.45 4.96
C VAL A 37 10.96 0.01 3.94
N GLU A 38 11.49 0.92 3.12
CA GLU A 38 12.52 0.62 2.13
C GLU A 38 13.83 0.20 2.79
N GLU A 39 14.26 0.92 3.84
CA GLU A 39 15.42 0.57 4.67
C GLU A 39 15.20 -0.79 5.33
N PHE A 40 14.05 -1.01 5.96
CA PHE A 40 13.71 -2.29 6.59
C PHE A 40 13.80 -3.46 5.62
N LEU A 41 13.18 -3.36 4.43
CA LEU A 41 13.23 -4.42 3.42
C LEU A 41 14.63 -4.63 2.84
N THR A 42 15.47 -3.59 2.84
CA THR A 42 16.86 -3.67 2.41
C THR A 42 17.72 -4.40 3.44
N GLU A 43 17.54 -4.11 4.73
CA GLU A 43 18.29 -4.73 5.84
C GLU A 43 17.81 -6.15 6.17
N ASN A 44 16.56 -6.47 5.83
CA ASN A 44 15.91 -7.74 6.16
C ASN A 44 15.49 -8.48 4.87
N PRO A 45 16.42 -9.18 4.18
CA PRO A 45 16.20 -9.72 2.83
C PRO A 45 15.18 -10.85 2.76
N LEU A 46 14.84 -11.46 3.89
CA LEU A 46 13.87 -12.57 3.97
C LEU A 46 12.46 -12.11 4.36
N GLU A 47 12.32 -10.85 4.76
CA GLU A 47 11.05 -10.31 5.24
C GLU A 47 10.17 -9.81 4.10
N ILE A 48 8.86 -9.90 4.33
CA ILE A 48 7.82 -9.41 3.43
C ILE A 48 6.97 -8.40 4.19
N VAL A 49 6.67 -7.28 3.54
CA VAL A 49 5.81 -6.23 4.08
C VAL A 49 4.52 -6.16 3.27
N THR A 50 3.39 -6.05 3.96
CA THR A 50 2.09 -5.76 3.35
C THR A 50 1.60 -4.40 3.82
N ILE A 51 1.38 -3.48 2.89
CA ILE A 51 0.78 -2.17 3.14
C ILE A 51 -0.66 -2.20 2.64
N ILE A 52 -1.58 -1.78 3.51
CA ILE A 52 -2.98 -1.55 3.17
C ILE A 52 -3.21 -0.05 3.28
N ILE A 53 -3.62 0.59 2.20
CA ILE A 53 -3.82 2.02 2.10
C ILE A 53 -5.32 2.32 2.24
N GLU A 54 -5.69 3.10 3.25
CA GLU A 54 -6.97 3.79 3.24
C GLU A 54 -6.84 5.05 2.37
N GLU A 55 -7.50 5.01 1.21
CA GLU A 55 -7.19 5.87 0.07
C GLU A 55 -8.00 7.18 0.03
N TYR A 56 -7.29 8.30 0.14
CA TYR A 56 -7.83 9.64 -0.04
C TYR A 56 -6.97 10.54 -0.96
N VAL A 57 -5.98 9.97 -1.66
CA VAL A 57 -5.13 10.65 -2.65
C VAL A 57 -5.86 10.76 -4.00
N ARG A 58 -6.19 11.98 -4.37
CA ARG A 58 -6.84 12.36 -5.64
C ARG A 58 -5.84 12.83 -6.69
N ALA A 59 -4.64 13.23 -6.29
CA ALA A 59 -3.56 13.56 -7.22
C ALA A 59 -3.34 12.42 -8.25
N PRO A 60 -3.38 12.70 -9.57
CA PRO A 60 -3.18 11.68 -10.58
C PRO A 60 -1.81 11.01 -10.43
N LYS A 61 -1.78 9.68 -10.33
CA LYS A 61 -0.55 8.89 -10.12
C LYS A 61 0.19 9.22 -8.82
N GLY A 62 -0.51 9.79 -7.83
CA GLY A 62 0.09 10.22 -6.57
C GLY A 62 0.79 9.07 -5.84
N LEU A 63 0.11 7.93 -5.68
CA LEU A 63 0.69 6.78 -4.99
C LEU A 63 1.84 6.14 -5.77
N THR A 64 1.65 5.88 -7.07
CA THR A 64 2.74 5.29 -7.89
C THR A 64 4.00 6.16 -7.90
N LYS A 65 3.85 7.49 -7.97
CA LYS A 65 4.98 8.42 -7.83
C LYS A 65 5.60 8.31 -6.43
N LEU A 66 4.80 8.35 -5.38
CA LEU A 66 5.26 8.27 -4.00
C LEU A 66 6.09 6.99 -3.73
N PHE A 67 5.60 5.83 -4.15
CA PHE A 67 6.31 4.55 -3.98
C PHE A 67 7.57 4.47 -4.85
N THR A 68 7.58 5.11 -6.02
CA THR A 68 8.78 5.24 -6.87
C THR A 68 9.83 6.08 -6.18
N ASP A 69 9.45 7.25 -5.67
CA ASP A 69 10.35 8.18 -4.98
C ASP A 69 10.87 7.61 -3.65
N ALA A 70 10.09 6.75 -3.00
CA ALA A 70 10.50 5.99 -1.82
C ALA A 70 11.48 4.84 -2.14
N GLY A 71 11.68 4.49 -3.40
CA GLY A 71 12.54 3.37 -3.80
C GLY A 71 11.92 1.98 -3.63
N LEU A 72 10.62 1.89 -3.33
CA LEU A 72 9.94 0.64 -2.99
C LEU A 72 9.56 -0.23 -4.21
N VAL A 73 9.56 0.34 -5.42
CA VAL A 73 9.16 -0.38 -6.65
C VAL A 73 9.99 -1.64 -6.88
N LYS A 74 11.26 -1.66 -6.46
CA LYS A 74 12.14 -2.84 -6.58
C LYS A 74 11.67 -4.06 -5.76
N PHE A 75 10.82 -3.85 -4.75
CA PHE A 75 10.24 -4.91 -3.92
C PHE A 75 8.81 -5.25 -4.30
N TRP A 76 8.17 -4.46 -5.17
CA TRP A 76 6.74 -4.49 -5.40
C TRP A 76 6.31 -5.79 -6.06
N TYR A 77 5.38 -6.50 -5.42
CA TYR A 77 4.73 -7.67 -5.98
C TYR A 77 3.83 -7.27 -7.17
N PRO A 78 4.07 -7.81 -8.38
CA PRO A 78 3.36 -7.37 -9.58
C PRO A 78 1.92 -7.88 -9.60
N ILE A 79 0.97 -7.00 -9.95
CA ILE A 79 -0.46 -7.32 -10.01
C ILE A 79 -0.78 -8.52 -10.92
N SER A 80 -0.01 -8.71 -12.01
CA SER A 80 -0.18 -9.82 -12.94
C SER A 80 0.14 -11.20 -12.35
N GLU A 81 0.87 -11.25 -11.23
CA GLU A 81 1.20 -12.50 -10.53
C GLU A 81 0.37 -12.69 -9.25
N ILE A 82 -0.59 -11.80 -8.97
CA ILE A 82 -1.44 -11.93 -7.78
C ILE A 82 -2.47 -13.03 -8.03
N PRO A 83 -2.58 -14.02 -7.12
CA PRO A 83 -3.55 -15.08 -7.26
C PRO A 83 -4.98 -14.54 -7.30
N MET A 84 -5.79 -15.10 -8.21
CA MET A 84 -7.21 -14.79 -8.38
C MET A 84 -8.02 -16.09 -8.38
N ASN A 85 -9.34 -15.99 -8.17
CA ASN A 85 -10.27 -17.11 -8.33
C ASN A 85 -9.92 -18.37 -7.51
N GLY A 86 -9.43 -18.17 -6.28
CA GLY A 86 -9.07 -19.27 -5.37
C GLY A 86 -7.73 -19.94 -5.68
N MET A 87 -6.89 -19.34 -6.53
CA MET A 87 -5.50 -19.76 -6.67
C MET A 87 -4.71 -19.47 -5.40
N ASP A 88 -3.74 -20.34 -5.10
CA ASP A 88 -2.87 -20.20 -3.95
C ASP A 88 -1.84 -19.08 -4.14
N TRP A 89 -1.50 -18.42 -3.04
CA TRP A 89 -0.32 -17.54 -3.00
C TRP A 89 0.97 -18.35 -3.19
N PRO A 90 1.99 -17.77 -3.86
CA PRO A 90 3.32 -18.37 -3.85
C PRO A 90 3.83 -18.53 -2.42
N SER A 91 4.78 -19.44 -2.23
CA SER A 91 5.45 -19.54 -0.95
C SER A 91 6.23 -18.26 -0.64
N VAL A 92 6.43 -17.95 0.65
CA VAL A 92 7.32 -16.86 1.07
C VAL A 92 8.72 -17.00 0.46
N THR A 93 9.20 -18.24 0.32
CA THR A 93 10.50 -18.53 -0.31
C THR A 93 10.53 -18.08 -1.78
N ASP A 94 9.47 -18.34 -2.54
CA ASP A 94 9.37 -17.93 -3.95
C ASP A 94 9.25 -16.40 -4.09
N MET A 95 8.48 -15.77 -3.19
CA MET A 95 8.35 -14.30 -3.14
C MET A 95 9.71 -13.64 -2.87
N VAL A 96 10.45 -14.13 -1.88
CA VAL A 96 11.79 -13.66 -1.54
C VAL A 96 12.78 -13.90 -2.68
N ALA A 97 12.76 -15.09 -3.30
CA ALA A 97 13.65 -15.43 -4.40
C ALA A 97 13.49 -14.50 -5.62
N LYS A 98 12.27 -13.99 -5.85
CA LYS A 98 11.97 -13.01 -6.90
C LYS A 98 12.11 -11.55 -6.45
N ASN A 99 12.43 -11.31 -5.19
CA ASN A 99 12.38 -9.99 -4.54
C ASN A 99 11.00 -9.32 -4.59
N HIS A 100 9.92 -10.09 -4.73
CA HIS A 100 8.53 -9.60 -4.65
C HIS A 100 8.07 -9.57 -3.18
N ARG A 101 8.67 -8.66 -2.40
CA ARG A 101 8.58 -8.62 -0.93
C ARG A 101 7.71 -7.49 -0.38
N LEU A 102 7.06 -6.74 -1.26
CA LEU A 102 6.11 -5.68 -0.88
C LEU A 102 4.76 -5.91 -1.57
N LEU A 103 3.74 -6.15 -0.77
CA LEU A 103 2.34 -6.19 -1.21
C LEU A 103 1.66 -4.87 -0.87
N VAL A 104 0.99 -4.25 -1.84
CA VAL A 104 0.30 -2.97 -1.64
C VAL A 104 -1.15 -3.11 -2.08
N PHE A 105 -2.05 -2.89 -1.12
CA PHE A 105 -3.49 -2.89 -1.32
C PHE A 105 -4.06 -1.50 -1.05
N THR A 106 -5.18 -1.17 -1.69
CA THR A 106 -5.87 0.12 -1.55
C THR A 106 -7.37 -0.08 -1.39
N SER A 107 -8.01 0.82 -0.66
CA SER A 107 -9.46 0.85 -0.44
C SER A 107 -10.26 1.47 -1.61
N ASP A 108 -9.61 2.06 -2.62
CA ASP A 108 -10.28 2.62 -3.81
C ASP A 108 -10.07 1.73 -5.04
N ALA A 109 -11.17 1.19 -5.58
CA ALA A 109 -11.14 0.30 -6.73
C ALA A 109 -10.55 0.93 -8.01
N SER A 110 -10.59 2.26 -8.14
CA SER A 110 -10.08 2.96 -9.32
C SER A 110 -8.54 2.89 -9.45
N LYS A 111 -7.84 2.71 -8.33
CA LYS A 111 -6.37 2.64 -8.29
C LYS A 111 -5.83 1.39 -8.95
N GLU A 112 -6.61 0.30 -8.98
CA GLU A 112 -6.20 -0.92 -9.68
C GLU A 112 -6.07 -0.70 -11.18
N ALA A 113 -7.07 -0.07 -11.80
CA ALA A 113 -7.07 0.19 -13.23
C ALA A 113 -6.10 1.33 -13.64
N ASN A 114 -5.94 2.34 -12.80
CA ASN A 114 -5.22 3.56 -13.15
C ASN A 114 -3.75 3.56 -12.71
N GLU A 115 -3.44 2.84 -11.63
CA GLU A 115 -2.14 2.87 -10.96
C GLU A 115 -1.56 1.46 -10.70
N GLY A 116 -2.31 0.39 -11.02
CA GLY A 116 -1.86 -0.99 -10.82
C GLY A 116 -1.81 -1.41 -9.34
N ILE A 117 -2.48 -0.67 -8.45
CA ILE A 117 -2.52 -0.95 -7.00
C ILE A 117 -3.76 -1.76 -6.67
N VAL A 118 -3.57 -2.85 -5.96
CA VAL A 118 -4.53 -3.93 -5.83
C VAL A 118 -5.73 -3.51 -4.99
N TYR A 119 -6.94 -3.67 -5.51
CA TYR A 119 -8.14 -3.29 -4.75
C TYR A 119 -8.43 -4.31 -3.65
N GLN A 120 -8.31 -3.92 -2.38
CA GLN A 120 -8.30 -4.84 -1.24
C GLN A 120 -9.52 -5.78 -1.19
N ARG A 121 -10.73 -5.30 -1.51
CA ARG A 121 -11.96 -6.11 -1.44
C ARG A 121 -12.01 -7.28 -2.43
N ARG A 122 -11.12 -7.31 -3.44
CA ARG A 122 -11.02 -8.42 -4.39
C ARG A 122 -10.14 -9.57 -3.89
N TYR A 123 -9.26 -9.32 -2.92
CA TYR A 123 -8.18 -10.26 -2.54
C TYR A 123 -8.07 -10.51 -1.04
N MET A 124 -8.75 -9.72 -0.21
CA MET A 124 -8.76 -9.87 1.24
C MET A 124 -10.13 -10.32 1.72
N ALA A 125 -10.14 -11.30 2.63
CA ALA A 125 -11.33 -11.65 3.40
C ALA A 125 -11.41 -10.71 4.60
N GLU A 126 -12.45 -9.87 4.62
CA GLU A 126 -12.77 -9.04 5.78
C GLU A 126 -13.61 -9.89 6.74
N ASN A 127 -13.07 -10.14 7.94
CA ASN A 127 -13.83 -10.81 8.99
C ASN A 127 -14.55 -9.73 9.80
N GLU A 128 -15.81 -9.49 9.50
CA GLU A 128 -16.65 -8.63 10.33
C GLU A 128 -16.77 -9.28 11.72
N ASN A 129 -16.58 -8.49 12.77
CA ASN A 129 -16.82 -8.96 14.14
C ASN A 129 -18.19 -9.64 14.18
N VAL A 130 -18.23 -10.93 14.51
CA VAL A 130 -19.47 -11.60 14.90
C VAL A 130 -19.90 -10.94 16.21
N SER A 131 -20.71 -9.90 16.10
CA SER A 131 -21.41 -9.33 17.24
C SER A 131 -22.41 -10.38 17.72
N SER A 132 -22.02 -11.14 18.75
CA SER A 132 -22.89 -12.01 19.54
C SER A 132 -23.95 -11.21 20.28
#